data_AF-A0A5N6RAU4-F1
#
_entry.id   AF-A0A5N6RAU4-F1
#
_cell.length_a   1.000
_cell.length_b   1.000
_cell.length_c   1.000
_cell.angle_alpha   90.00
_cell.angle_beta   90.00
_cell.angle_gamma   90.00
#
_symmetry.space_group_name_H-M   'P 1'
#
loop_
_entity.id
_entity.type
_entity.pdbx_description
1 polymer ?
#
loop_
_entity_poly.entity_id
_entity_poly.type
_entity_poly.pdbx_seq_one_letter_code
_entity_poly.pdbx_strand_id
1 'polypeptide(L)' 'MKRKGPDTLQIAGSSLPDCSHACGSCSPCRLVMVSYVCASLQEAETCPMAYKCMCNHKSYPVP' A
#
# COMPACT_ATOMS: atom_id res chain seq x y z
N MET A 1 -37.44 28.18 8.41
CA MET A 1 -37.07 26.78 8.11
C MET A 1 -35.76 26.78 7.33
N LYS A 2 -34.63 26.42 7.96
CA LYS A 2 -33.32 26.32 7.28
C LYS A 2 -33.14 24.88 6.80
N ARG A 3 -33.03 24.69 5.47
CA ARG A 3 -32.77 23.38 4.87
C ARG A 3 -31.33 22.98 5.19
N LYS A 4 -31.17 21.94 6.01
CA LYS A 4 -29.88 21.31 6.29
C LYS A 4 -29.45 20.61 4.99
N GLY A 5 -28.33 21.04 4.41
CA GLY A 5 -27.77 20.41 3.20
C GLY A 5 -27.41 18.95 3.47
N PRO A 6 -27.27 18.12 2.41
CA PRO A 6 -26.97 16.70 2.58
C PRO A 6 -25.61 16.55 3.29
N ASP A 7 -25.63 15.90 4.44
CA ASP A 7 -24.43 15.50 5.16
C ASP A 7 -23.65 14.53 4.26
N THR A 8 -22.58 15.00 3.61
CA THR A 8 -21.69 14.15 2.82
C THR A 8 -21.02 13.16 3.77
N LEU A 9 -21.46 11.91 3.75
CA LEU A 9 -20.81 10.83 4.48
C LEU A 9 -19.38 10.71 3.97
N GLN A 10 -18.40 11.02 4.81
CA GLN A 10 -16.99 10.77 4.49
C GLN A 10 -16.74 9.27 4.64
N ILE A 11 -16.81 8.53 3.54
CA ILE A 11 -16.40 7.13 3.51
C ILE A 11 -14.87 7.09 3.62
N ALA A 12 -14.37 6.45 4.68
CA ALA A 12 -12.94 6.18 4.80
C ALA A 12 -12.51 5.22 3.69
N GLY A 13 -11.57 5.66 2.86
CA GLY A 13 -10.94 4.87 1.80
C GLY A 13 -9.44 4.73 2.01
N SER A 14 -8.79 3.96 1.15
CA SER A 14 -7.34 3.79 1.15
C SER A 14 -6.74 4.28 -0.17
N SER A 15 -5.54 4.84 -0.09
CA SER A 15 -4.73 5.26 -1.23
C SER A 15 -3.46 4.41 -1.32
N LEU A 16 -2.84 4.36 -2.49
CA LEU A 16 -1.50 3.77 -2.62
C LEU A 16 -0.49 4.58 -1.79
N PRO A 17 0.47 3.92 -1.13
CA PRO A 17 1.46 4.61 -0.31
C PRO A 17 2.47 5.35 -1.18
N ASP A 18 2.82 6.57 -0.79
CA ASP A 18 3.88 7.35 -1.42
C ASP A 18 5.24 6.96 -0.84
N CYS A 19 6.12 6.45 -1.71
CA CYS A 19 7.47 6.04 -1.32
C CYS A 19 8.52 7.14 -1.49
N SER A 20 8.18 8.31 -2.03
CA SER A 20 9.17 9.33 -2.45
C SER A 20 10.16 9.72 -1.33
N HIS A 21 9.75 9.63 -0.07
CA HIS A 21 10.57 9.93 1.11
C HIS A 21 10.71 8.78 2.11
N ALA A 22 10.24 7.57 1.77
CA ALA A 22 10.22 6.44 2.70
C ALA A 22 11.59 5.75 2.87
N CYS A 23 12.48 5.84 1.88
CA CYS A 23 13.79 5.19 1.92
C CYS A 23 14.93 6.05 2.54
N GLY A 24 14.60 7.15 3.22
CA GLY A 24 15.59 8.07 3.80
C GLY A 24 16.43 8.76 2.72
N SER A 25 17.75 8.59 2.76
CA SER A 25 18.70 9.17 1.79
C SER A 25 18.92 8.32 0.53
N CYS A 26 18.22 7.19 0.39
CA CYS A 26 18.41 6.27 -0.73
C CYS A 26 17.60 6.72 -1.97
N SER A 27 18.27 6.82 -3.12
CA SER A 27 17.63 7.12 -4.42
C SER A 27 18.09 6.11 -5.49
N PRO A 28 17.18 5.56 -6.31
CA PRO A 28 15.74 5.86 -6.38
C PRO A 28 14.90 5.03 -5.39
N CYS A 29 13.99 5.68 -4.65
CA CYS A 29 12.99 5.02 -3.81
C CYS A 29 11.68 4.83 -4.57
N ARG A 30 11.17 3.59 -4.66
CA ARG A 30 9.99 3.25 -5.47
C ARG A 30 9.04 2.32 -4.72
N LEU A 31 7.75 2.44 -5.03
CA LEU A 31 6.73 1.50 -4.59
C LEU A 31 6.84 0.20 -5.40
N VAL A 32 6.85 -0.93 -4.69
CA VAL A 32 6.87 -2.27 -5.29
C VAL A 32 5.80 -3.13 -4.62
N MET A 33 5.08 -3.89 -5.44
CA MET A 33 4.17 -4.92 -4.95
C MET A 33 4.93 -6.22 -4.77
N VAL A 34 4.82 -6.83 -3.59
CA VAL A 34 5.46 -8.11 -3.27
C VAL A 34 4.39 -9.18 -3.05
N SER A 35 4.50 -10.28 -3.78
CA SER A 35 3.71 -11.49 -3.56
C SER A 35 4.44 -12.41 -2.58
N TYR A 36 3.78 -12.86 -1.53
CA TYR A 36 4.34 -13.87 -0.64
C TYR A 36 4.11 -15.26 -1.23
N VAL A 37 5.09 -16.14 -1.13
CA VAL A 37 4.92 -17.52 -1.62
C VAL A 37 4.05 -18.28 -0.63
N CYS A 38 2.85 -18.70 -1.04
CA CYS A 38 2.09 -19.72 -0.33
C CYS A 38 2.85 -21.05 -0.49
N ALA A 39 3.42 -21.57 0.59
CA ALA A 39 4.21 -22.80 0.55
C ALA A 39 3.30 -23.99 0.20
N SER A 40 3.29 -24.39 -1.08
CA SER A 40 3.00 -25.73 -1.63
C SER A 40 1.75 -26.51 -1.17
N LEU A 41 0.90 -25.96 -0.31
CA LEU A 41 -0.35 -26.58 0.09
C LEU A 41 -1.44 -26.08 -0.85
N GLN A 42 -1.88 -27.03 -1.67
CA GLN A 42 -3.13 -27.08 -2.40
C GLN A 42 -4.19 -26.13 -1.82
N GLU A 43 -4.81 -25.33 -2.69
CA GLU A 43 -6.01 -24.52 -2.41
C GLU A 43 -5.82 -23.15 -1.72
N ALA A 44 -5.04 -22.25 -2.34
CA ALA A 44 -5.36 -20.82 -2.27
C ALA A 44 -5.21 -20.20 -3.66
N GLU A 45 -6.34 -19.75 -4.23
CA GLU A 45 -6.46 -19.25 -5.61
C GLU A 45 -5.63 -17.97 -5.89
N THR A 46 -5.13 -17.29 -4.86
CA THR A 46 -4.11 -16.24 -5.01
C THR A 46 -3.23 -16.13 -3.76
N CYS A 47 -1.95 -15.90 -3.98
CA CYS A 47 -1.01 -15.59 -2.90
C CYS A 47 -1.26 -14.17 -2.35
N PRO A 48 -1.09 -13.94 -1.04
CA PRO A 48 -1.26 -12.60 -0.47
C PRO A 48 -0.20 -11.65 -1.02
N MET A 49 -0.62 -10.43 -1.34
CA MET A 49 0.22 -9.36 -1.87
C MET A 49 0.31 -8.20 -0.87
N ALA A 50 1.47 -7.57 -0.77
CA ALA A 50 1.67 -6.37 0.03
C ALA A 50 2.44 -5.30 -0.73
N TYR A 51 2.28 -4.05 -0.29
CA TYR A 51 3.05 -2.92 -0.79
C TYR A 51 4.30 -2.68 0.08
N LYS A 52 5.44 -2.44 -0.56
CA LYS A 52 6.70 -2.08 0.10
C LYS A 52 7.39 -0.96 -0.67
N CYS A 53 8.13 -0.12 0.04
CA CYS A 53 9.07 0.78 -0.60
C CYS A 53 10.41 0.07 -0.79
N MET A 54 11.03 0.22 -1.96
CA MET A 54 12.31 -0.39 -2.26
C MET A 54 13.30 0.62 -2.81
N CYS A 55 14.57 0.47 -2.40
CA CYS A 55 15.71 1.16 -2.99
C CYS A 55 16.91 0.21 -3.01
N ASN A 56 17.55 0.00 -4.17
CA ASN A 56 18.73 -0.86 -4.34
C ASN A 56 18.59 -2.24 -3.66
N HIS A 57 17.45 -2.93 -3.89
CA HIS A 57 17.10 -4.24 -3.29
C HIS A 57 16.87 -4.25 -1.77
N LYS A 58 16.93 -3.12 -1.08
CA LYS A 58 16.54 -2.99 0.33
C LYS A 58 15.05 -2.64 0.43
N SER A 59 14.33 -3.31 1.33
CA SER A 59 12.91 -3.03 1.62
C SER A 59 12.74 -2.08 2.80
N TYR A 60 11.80 -1.15 2.67
CA TYR A 60 11.43 -0.15 3.67
C TYR A 60 9.92 -0.22 3.93
N PRO A 61 9.45 0.10 5.16
CA PRO A 61 8.02 0.15 5.47
C PRO A 61 7.31 1.26 4.68
N VAL A 62 6.02 1.04 4.41
CA VAL A 62 5.13 2.06 3.84
C VAL A 62 4.51 2.90 4.98
N PRO A 63 4.23 4.20 4.76
CA PRO A 63 3.54 5.06 5.72
C PRO A 63 2.04 4.75 5.87
#